data_AF-A0A0A6YCD9-F1
#
_entry.id   AF-A0A0A6YCD9-F1
#
_cell.length_a   1.000
_cell.length_b   1.000
_cell.length_c   1.000
_cell.angle_alpha   90.00
_cell.angle_beta   90.00
_cell.angle_gamma   90.00
#
_symmetry.space_group_name_H-M   'P 1'
#
loop_
_entity.id
_entity.type
_entity.pdbx_description
1 polymer ?
#
loop_
_entity_poly.entity_id
_entity_poly.type
_entity_poly.pdbx_seq_one_letter_code
_entity_poly.pdbx_strand_id
1 'polypeptide(L)'
;KIGNGWDFAHVFAGGDGIIYAVEHDGDLLWYRHEGRGDGTARWANNGRGRKVGSGWDFAHVFGGGGGIVYAVAFDGDLFWYRHEGRNNGTPRWANNGTGRRIGNGWNFEHVLYGN
;
A
#
# COMPACT_ATOMS: atom_id res chain seq x y z
N LYS A 1 15.63 -17.22 1.03
CA LYS A 1 14.19 -17.08 0.71
C LYS A 1 13.55 -16.23 1.81
N ILE A 2 13.01 -15.05 1.48
CA ILE A 2 12.59 -14.01 2.46
C ILE A 2 11.06 -14.08 2.71
N GLY A 3 10.55 -15.29 3.00
CA GLY A 3 9.12 -15.56 3.26
C GLY A 3 8.48 -16.54 2.27
N ASN A 4 7.42 -17.22 2.71
CA ASN A 4 6.52 -18.04 1.89
C ASN A 4 5.18 -17.27 1.74
N GLY A 5 4.47 -17.41 0.61
CA GLY A 5 3.13 -16.82 0.44
C GLY A 5 3.08 -15.39 -0.12
N TRP A 6 4.07 -14.98 -0.91
CA TRP A 6 4.10 -13.67 -1.59
C TRP A 6 3.34 -13.70 -2.92
N ASP A 7 2.08 -14.12 -2.89
CA ASP A 7 1.16 -14.05 -4.03
C ASP A 7 0.13 -12.95 -3.75
N PHE A 8 0.35 -11.78 -4.35
CA PHE A 8 -0.43 -10.56 -4.12
C PHE A 8 -0.69 -9.87 -5.46
N ALA A 9 -1.83 -9.20 -5.58
CA ALA A 9 -2.17 -8.41 -6.77
C ALA A 9 -1.21 -7.21 -6.92
N HIS A 10 -0.89 -6.53 -5.81
CA HIS A 10 0.05 -5.41 -5.79
C HIS A 10 0.93 -5.46 -4.55
N VAL A 11 2.20 -5.06 -4.65
CA VAL A 11 3.09 -4.85 -3.50
C VAL A 11 3.88 -3.56 -3.71
N PHE A 12 3.85 -2.65 -2.75
CA PHE A 12 4.51 -1.35 -2.89
C PHE A 12 5.03 -0.79 -1.56
N ALA A 13 6.04 0.09 -1.66
CA ALA A 13 6.64 0.74 -0.51
C ALA A 13 5.75 1.87 0.03
N GLY A 14 5.59 1.92 1.35
CA GLY A 14 4.93 3.01 2.07
C GLY A 14 5.88 4.08 2.63
N GLY A 15 7.19 3.87 2.49
CA GLY A 15 8.24 4.65 3.16
C GLY A 15 8.48 4.21 4.61
N ASP A 16 9.61 4.61 5.19
CA ASP A 16 9.96 4.34 6.61
C ASP A 16 9.91 2.85 7.03
N GLY A 17 10.22 1.95 6.10
CA GLY A 17 10.15 0.49 6.30
C GLY A 17 8.76 -0.11 6.21
N ILE A 18 7.75 0.68 5.82
CA ILE A 18 6.40 0.19 5.58
C ILE A 18 6.32 -0.43 4.19
N ILE A 19 5.69 -1.59 4.11
CA ILE A 19 5.35 -2.29 2.87
C ILE A 19 3.85 -2.56 2.90
N TYR A 20 3.18 -2.26 1.80
CA TYR A 20 1.80 -2.62 1.59
C TYR A 20 1.70 -3.77 0.58
N ALA A 21 0.73 -4.64 0.79
CA ALA A 21 0.40 -5.71 -0.14
C ALA A 21 -1.13 -5.75 -0.31
N VAL A 22 -1.59 -5.88 -1.56
CA VAL A 22 -3.00 -6.03 -1.90
C VAL A 22 -3.23 -7.50 -2.23
N GLU A 23 -4.09 -8.16 -1.47
CA GLU A 23 -4.56 -9.51 -1.76
C GLU A 23 -5.48 -9.51 -2.98
N HIS A 24 -5.60 -10.64 -3.67
CA HIS A 24 -6.44 -10.76 -4.89
C HIS A 24 -7.94 -10.56 -4.62
N ASP A 25 -8.38 -10.62 -3.37
CA ASP A 25 -9.74 -10.28 -2.94
C ASP A 25 -9.92 -8.78 -2.61
N GLY A 26 -8.88 -7.97 -2.80
CA GLY A 26 -8.87 -6.53 -2.58
C GLY A 26 -8.58 -6.11 -1.13
N ASP A 27 -8.16 -7.02 -0.25
CA ASP A 27 -7.69 -6.65 1.08
C ASP A 27 -6.31 -5.98 1.02
N LEU A 28 -6.17 -4.84 1.70
CA LEU A 28 -4.89 -4.14 1.83
C LEU A 28 -4.25 -4.49 3.16
N LEU A 29 -3.09 -5.14 3.08
CA LEU A 29 -2.26 -5.50 4.22
C LEU A 29 -1.12 -4.49 4.42
N TRP A 30 -0.81 -4.23 5.67
CA TRP A 30 0.32 -3.43 6.12
C TRP A 30 1.36 -4.30 6.81
N TYR A 31 2.62 -4.11 6.42
CA TYR A 31 3.81 -4.69 7.03
C TYR A 31 4.79 -3.59 7.41
N ARG A 32 5.61 -3.84 8.42
CA ARG A 32 6.72 -2.94 8.78
C ARG A 32 7.98 -3.71 9.10
N HIS A 33 9.02 -3.42 8.33
CA HIS A 33 10.37 -3.89 8.53
C HIS A 33 11.08 -2.99 9.54
N GLU A 34 11.18 -3.46 10.78
CA GLU A 34 11.85 -2.73 11.87
C GLU A 34 13.37 -2.80 11.73
N GLY A 35 13.89 -3.88 11.14
CA GLY A 35 15.32 -4.07 10.85
C GLY A 35 15.82 -3.37 9.58
N ARG A 36 15.07 -2.39 9.04
CA ARG A 36 15.44 -1.72 7.77
C ARG A 36 16.78 -0.99 7.82
N GLY A 37 17.25 -0.63 9.02
CA GLY A 37 18.51 0.09 9.21
C GLY A 37 19.75 -0.81 9.28
N ASP A 38 19.58 -2.08 9.61
CA ASP A 38 20.67 -3.05 9.82
C ASP A 38 20.52 -4.33 8.99
N GLY A 39 19.43 -4.45 8.22
CA GLY A 39 19.12 -5.62 7.40
C GLY A 39 18.61 -6.82 8.18
N THR A 40 18.36 -6.71 9.49
CA THR A 40 17.86 -7.84 10.29
C THR A 40 16.42 -8.20 9.92
N ALA A 41 16.04 -9.47 10.08
CA ALA A 41 14.69 -9.94 9.82
C ALA A 41 13.68 -9.59 10.94
N ARG A 42 13.78 -8.37 11.49
CA ARG A 42 12.84 -7.85 12.49
C ARG A 42 11.63 -7.21 11.81
N TRP A 43 10.46 -7.74 12.11
CA TRP A 43 9.19 -7.27 11.57
C TRP A 43 8.20 -6.97 12.70
N ALA A 44 7.40 -5.92 12.54
CA ALA A 44 6.27 -5.68 13.41
C ALA A 44 5.28 -6.85 13.37
N ASN A 45 4.51 -7.06 14.44
CA ASN A 45 3.49 -8.11 14.56
C ASN A 45 4.01 -9.53 14.24
N ASN A 46 5.27 -9.82 14.58
CA ASN A 46 5.93 -11.10 14.27
C ASN A 46 5.89 -11.46 12.77
N GLY A 47 5.97 -10.44 11.90
CA GLY A 47 5.94 -10.62 10.44
C GLY A 47 4.54 -10.87 9.86
N ARG A 48 3.48 -10.81 10.67
CA ARG A 48 2.10 -10.94 10.18
C ARG A 48 1.59 -9.60 9.66
N GLY A 49 1.05 -9.63 8.44
CA GLY A 49 0.38 -8.49 7.84
C GLY A 49 -0.85 -8.10 8.66
N ARG A 50 -1.10 -6.79 8.78
CA ARG A 50 -2.34 -6.29 9.36
C ARG A 50 -3.22 -5.76 8.25
N LYS A 51 -4.46 -6.25 8.18
CA LYS A 51 -5.46 -5.67 7.30
C LYS A 51 -5.75 -4.23 7.72
N VAL A 52 -5.52 -3.31 6.80
CA VAL A 52 -5.72 -1.86 6.99
C VAL A 52 -6.74 -1.28 6.02
N GLY A 53 -7.21 -2.05 5.04
CA GLY A 53 -8.28 -1.63 4.13
C GLY A 53 -8.89 -2.82 3.40
N SER A 54 -9.98 -2.54 2.68
CA SER A 54 -10.68 -3.49 1.80
C SER A 54 -11.08 -2.76 0.52
N GLY A 55 -11.37 -3.50 -0.56
CA GLY A 55 -11.85 -2.94 -1.82
C GLY A 55 -10.75 -2.26 -2.65
N TRP A 56 -9.50 -2.70 -2.50
CA TRP A 56 -8.35 -2.22 -3.27
C TRP A 56 -8.23 -2.90 -4.64
N ASP A 57 -9.35 -3.03 -5.34
CA ASP A 57 -9.39 -3.56 -6.71
C ASP A 57 -9.16 -2.44 -7.73
N PHE A 58 -7.90 -2.27 -8.12
CA PHE A 58 -7.44 -1.19 -9.00
C PHE A 58 -6.44 -1.71 -10.02
N ALA A 59 -6.35 -1.04 -11.17
CA ALA A 59 -5.41 -1.37 -12.23
C ALA A 59 -3.96 -1.17 -11.76
N HIS A 60 -3.70 -0.09 -11.01
CA HIS A 60 -2.40 0.18 -10.40
C HIS A 60 -2.58 0.75 -8.99
N VAL A 61 -1.71 0.34 -8.05
CA VAL A 61 -1.64 0.93 -6.71
C VAL A 61 -0.17 1.16 -6.35
N PHE A 62 0.15 2.37 -5.89
CA PHE A 62 1.53 2.74 -5.55
C PHE A 62 1.60 3.78 -4.44
N GLY A 63 2.74 3.79 -3.72
CA GLY A 63 2.98 4.73 -2.64
C GLY A 63 3.38 6.11 -3.15
N GLY A 64 2.93 7.16 -2.47
CA GLY A 64 3.39 8.55 -2.68
C GLY A 64 4.30 9.07 -1.56
N GLY A 65 4.70 8.20 -0.63
CA GLY A 65 5.43 8.57 0.59
C GLY A 65 4.56 9.19 1.67
N GLY A 66 5.03 9.22 2.92
CA GLY A 66 4.33 9.90 4.02
C GLY A 66 2.93 9.32 4.36
N GLY A 67 2.64 8.09 3.95
CA GLY A 67 1.32 7.47 4.09
C GLY A 67 0.34 7.80 2.97
N ILE A 68 0.78 8.50 1.92
CA ILE A 68 0.00 8.69 0.70
C ILE A 68 0.02 7.40 -0.11
N VAL A 69 -1.15 7.01 -0.60
CA VAL A 69 -1.33 5.90 -1.54
C VAL A 69 -2.14 6.43 -2.72
N TYR A 70 -1.66 6.14 -3.92
CA TYR A 70 -2.35 6.42 -5.17
C TYR A 70 -2.93 5.14 -5.74
N ALA A 71 -4.12 5.22 -6.29
CA ALA A 71 -4.78 4.12 -6.97
C ALA A 71 -5.35 4.58 -8.30
N VAL A 72 -5.11 3.82 -9.36
CA VAL A 72 -5.61 4.08 -10.69
C VAL A 72 -6.70 3.07 -10.99
N ALA A 73 -7.92 3.55 -11.19
CA ALA A 73 -9.04 2.70 -11.60
C ALA A 73 -8.86 2.22 -13.05
N PHE A 74 -9.56 1.14 -13.41
CA PHE A 74 -9.48 0.54 -14.75
C PHE A 74 -9.96 1.47 -15.88
N ASP A 75 -10.70 2.52 -15.55
CA ASP A 75 -11.13 3.58 -16.47
C ASP A 75 -10.12 4.75 -16.58
N GLY A 76 -9.00 4.67 -15.85
CA GLY A 76 -7.93 5.67 -15.86
C GLY A 76 -8.14 6.81 -14.86
N ASP A 77 -9.11 6.74 -13.95
CA ASP A 77 -9.25 7.71 -12.88
C ASP A 77 -8.17 7.53 -11.80
N LEU A 78 -7.51 8.63 -11.42
CA LEU A 78 -6.51 8.65 -10.36
C LEU A 78 -7.15 9.08 -9.04
N PHE A 79 -7.00 8.23 -8.04
CA PHE A 79 -7.44 8.47 -6.67
C PHE A 79 -6.24 8.66 -5.73
N TRP A 80 -6.42 9.58 -4.78
CA TRP A 80 -5.53 9.80 -3.66
C TRP A 80 -6.16 9.30 -2.37
N TYR A 81 -5.35 8.60 -1.58
CA TYR A 81 -5.66 8.13 -0.23
C TYR A 81 -4.54 8.53 0.73
N ARG A 82 -4.86 8.66 2.02
CA ARG A 82 -3.86 8.86 3.08
C ARG A 82 -4.12 7.96 4.27
N HIS A 83 -3.19 7.05 4.51
CA HIS A 83 -3.18 6.17 5.66
C HIS A 83 -2.59 6.89 6.88
N GLU A 84 -3.46 7.39 7.75
CA GLU A 84 -3.08 8.10 8.97
C GLU A 84 -2.65 7.16 10.10
N GLY A 85 -2.97 5.87 9.98
CA GLY A 85 -2.52 4.78 10.86
C GLY A 85 -1.20 4.15 10.44
N ARG A 86 -0.48 4.69 9.43
CA ARG A 86 0.73 4.06 8.86
C ARG A 86 1.81 3.71 9.89
N ASN A 87 1.94 4.48 10.96
CA ASN A 87 3.00 4.31 11.95
C ASN A 87 2.75 3.14 12.91
N ASN A 88 1.50 2.76 13.09
CA ASN A 88 1.08 1.72 14.04
C ASN A 88 0.18 0.65 13.42
N GLY A 89 -0.06 0.68 12.10
CA GLY A 89 -0.83 -0.31 11.36
C GLY A 89 -2.32 -0.33 11.68
N THR A 90 -2.91 0.74 12.20
CA THR A 90 -4.38 0.83 12.39
C THR A 90 -5.07 1.23 11.09
N PRO A 91 -6.30 0.76 10.80
CA PRO A 91 -7.05 1.10 9.58
C PRO A 91 -7.63 2.52 9.62
N ARG A 92 -6.82 3.53 10.01
CA ARG A 92 -7.24 4.92 10.08
C ARG A 92 -6.81 5.64 8.80
N TRP A 93 -7.79 6.15 8.07
CA TRP A 93 -7.59 6.83 6.79
C TRP A 93 -8.22 8.22 6.82
N ALA A 94 -7.61 9.15 6.10
CA ALA A 94 -8.23 10.44 5.82
C ALA A 94 -9.56 10.23 5.06
N ASN A 95 -10.47 11.21 5.16
CA ASN A 95 -11.78 11.18 4.50
C ASN A 95 -12.59 9.90 4.79
N ASN A 96 -12.45 9.33 6.00
CA ASN A 96 -13.11 8.08 6.39
C ASN A 96 -12.82 6.90 5.43
N GLY A 97 -11.64 6.88 4.81
CA GLY A 97 -11.25 5.84 3.85
C GLY A 97 -11.77 6.06 2.43
N THR A 98 -12.49 7.14 2.16
CA THR A 98 -12.94 7.47 0.81
C THR A 98 -11.81 8.13 0.01
N GLY A 99 -11.47 7.51 -1.12
CA GLY A 99 -10.49 8.04 -2.07
C GLY A 99 -10.96 9.35 -2.70
N ARG A 100 -10.06 10.33 -2.81
CA ARG A 100 -10.34 11.57 -3.54
C ARG A 100 -9.86 11.41 -4.98
N ARG A 101 -10.76 11.49 -5.95
CA ARG A 101 -10.37 11.59 -7.36
C ARG A 101 -9.61 12.89 -7.59
N ILE A 102 -8.42 12.80 -8.15
CA ILE A 102 -7.50 13.92 -8.38
C ILE A 102 -6.98 13.99 -9.81
N GLY A 103 -7.38 13.07 -10.68
CA GLY A 103 -7.00 13.07 -12.09
C GLY A 103 -7.79 12.04 -12.89
N ASN A 104 -7.62 12.11 -14.20
CA ASN A 104 -8.21 11.20 -15.19
C ASN A 104 -7.23 10.95 -16.34
N GLY A 105 -7.47 9.88 -17.11
CA GLY A 105 -6.62 9.52 -18.26
C GLY A 105 -5.29 8.86 -17.90
N TRP A 106 -5.17 8.28 -16.70
CA TRP A 106 -3.97 7.58 -16.21
C TRP A 106 -3.86 6.15 -16.77
N ASN A 107 -4.04 5.99 -18.07
CA ASN A 107 -4.01 4.69 -18.76
C ASN A 107 -2.57 4.34 -19.16
N PHE A 108 -1.77 3.93 -18.18
CA PHE A 108 -0.38 3.53 -18.39
C PHE A 108 -0.23 2.01 -18.24
N GLU A 109 0.71 1.42 -18.98
CA GLU A 109 1.04 -0.01 -18.85
C GLU A 109 1.69 -0.31 -17.50
N HIS A 110 2.54 0.60 -17.03
CA HIS A 110 3.17 0.53 -15.71
C HIS A 110 3.24 1.93 -15.08
N VAL A 111 2.94 2.02 -13.78
CA VAL A 111 3.15 3.24 -12.98
C VAL A 111 4.12 2.93 -11.86
N LEU A 112 5.20 3.72 -11.77
CA LEU A 112 6.23 3.58 -10.75
C LEU A 112 6.36 4.89 -9.97
N TYR A 113 6.70 4.78 -8.69
CA TYR A 113 7.10 5.91 -7.87
C TYR A 113 8.57 5.77 -7.48
N GLY A 114 9.34 6.85 -7.63
CA GLY A 114 10.73 6.93 -7.21
C GLY A 114 11.09 8.35 -6.80
N ASN A 115 11.84 8.49 -5.71
CA ASN A 115 12.62 9.68 -5.39
C ASN A 115 14.10 9.34 -5.52
#